data_AF-A0A3D4EU76-F1
#
_entry.id   AF-A0A3D4EU76-F1
#
_cell.length_a   1.000
_cell.length_b   1.000
_cell.length_c   1.000
_cell.angle_alpha   90.00
_cell.angle_beta   90.00
_cell.angle_gamma   90.00
#
_symmetry.space_group_name_H-M   'P 1'
#
loop_
_entity.id
_entity.type
_entity.pdbx_description
1 polymer ?
#
loop_
_entity_poly.entity_id
_entity_poly.type
_entity_poly.pdbx_seq_one_letter_code
_entity_poly.pdbx_strand_id
1 'polypeptide(L)'
;MPINIEMPKLSDTMTEGTVVRWLKKEGEEVEIGDIIAEIETDKATMEMEAFDEGILSKISIPEGGKAPVGSAIAILLEDGEAEDPPTPSAESAPAASVNTPPAAAKALESAAATVNKSKASVPTPADDERLKASPLARKIAESEGVDLST
;
A
#
# COMPACT_ATOMS: atom_id res chain seq x y z
N MET A 1 -8.82 27.74 -10.98
CA MET A 1 -7.35 27.95 -10.79
C MET A 1 -6.86 26.78 -9.96
N PRO A 2 -5.64 26.26 -10.18
CA PRO A 2 -5.14 25.17 -9.34
C PRO A 2 -4.96 25.65 -7.90
N ILE A 3 -5.46 24.86 -6.94
CA ILE A 3 -5.32 25.07 -5.50
C ILE A 3 -4.17 24.19 -5.02
N ASN A 4 -3.17 24.78 -4.37
CA ASN A 4 -2.07 24.02 -3.80
C ASN A 4 -2.46 23.54 -2.39
N ILE A 5 -2.50 22.23 -2.19
CA ILE A 5 -2.60 21.66 -0.85
C ILE A 5 -1.23 21.77 -0.21
N GLU A 6 -1.14 22.53 0.87
CA GLU A 6 0.08 22.69 1.65
C GLU A 6 0.06 21.77 2.88
N MET A 7 1.24 21.39 3.35
CA MET A 7 1.37 20.61 4.58
C MET A 7 0.83 21.43 5.77
N PRO A 8 -0.23 20.96 6.46
CA PRO A 8 -0.84 21.69 7.57
C PRO A 8 0.06 21.67 8.80
N LYS A 9 -0.05 22.74 9.60
CA LYS A 9 0.61 22.81 10.90
C LYS A 9 -0.27 22.10 11.94
N LEU A 10 -0.06 20.79 12.11
CA LEU A 10 -0.83 19.98 13.08
C LEU A 10 -0.38 20.16 14.54
N SER A 11 0.78 20.79 14.77
CA SER A 11 1.29 21.11 16.11
C SER A 11 2.13 22.38 16.12
N ASP A 12 2.10 23.15 17.22
CA ASP A 12 2.78 24.44 17.30
C ASP A 12 4.30 24.33 17.14
N THR A 13 4.87 23.17 17.48
CA THR A 13 6.31 22.86 17.36
C THR A 13 6.67 22.03 16.14
N MET A 14 5.75 21.81 15.19
CA MET A 14 5.99 21.00 14.00
C MET A 14 6.69 21.82 12.91
N THR A 15 7.78 21.26 12.35
CA THR A 15 8.56 21.87 11.25
C THR A 15 8.40 21.10 9.94
N GLU A 16 8.22 19.78 10.03
CA GLU A 16 8.07 18.86 8.89
C GLU A 16 7.09 17.74 9.24
N GLY A 17 6.42 17.20 8.23
CA GLY A 17 5.50 16.06 8.31
C GLY A 17 5.84 15.02 7.25
N THR A 18 5.59 13.74 7.56
CA THR A 18 5.76 12.63 6.63
C THR A 18 4.39 12.17 6.18
N VAL A 19 4.12 12.13 4.87
CA VAL A 19 2.90 11.53 4.35
C VAL A 19 3.05 10.01 4.47
N VAL A 20 2.32 9.38 5.38
CA VAL A 20 2.36 7.92 5.55
C VAL A 20 1.65 7.26 4.39
N ARG A 21 0.46 7.77 4.06
CA ARG A 21 -0.44 7.16 3.10
C ARG A 21 -1.39 8.20 2.52
N TRP A 22 -1.69 8.08 1.22
CA TRP A 22 -2.76 8.82 0.58
C TRP A 22 -4.04 7.98 0.61
N LEU A 23 -5.13 8.55 1.12
CA LEU A 23 -6.46 7.93 1.05
C LEU A 23 -7.13 8.27 -0.29
N LYS A 24 -6.85 9.45 -0.83
CA LYS A 24 -7.31 9.94 -2.12
C LYS A 24 -6.26 9.80 -3.20
N LYS A 25 -6.70 9.55 -4.43
CA LYS A 25 -5.81 9.36 -5.60
C LYS A 25 -5.94 10.49 -6.61
N GLU A 26 -4.94 10.63 -7.46
CA GLU A 26 -4.98 11.54 -8.60
C GLU A 26 -6.22 11.23 -9.47
N GLY A 27 -7.01 12.26 -9.78
CA GLY A 27 -8.29 12.19 -10.48
C GLY A 27 -9.52 12.00 -9.58
N GLU A 28 -9.35 11.86 -8.27
CA GLU A 28 -10.47 11.69 -7.34
C GLU A 28 -11.01 13.04 -6.81
N GLU A 29 -12.33 13.11 -6.64
CA GLU A 29 -13.00 14.24 -6.02
C GLU A 29 -12.76 14.26 -4.50
N VAL A 30 -12.48 15.45 -4.00
CA VAL A 30 -12.18 15.78 -2.61
C VAL A 30 -13.15 16.87 -2.18
N GLU A 31 -13.83 16.65 -1.07
CA GLU A 31 -14.74 17.61 -0.44
C GLU A 31 -14.11 18.17 0.85
N ILE A 32 -14.54 19.35 1.27
CA ILE A 32 -14.09 19.95 2.53
C ILE A 32 -14.44 19.02 3.70
N GLY A 33 -13.44 18.72 4.54
CA GLY A 33 -13.55 17.81 5.68
C GLY A 33 -13.32 16.34 5.36
N ASP A 34 -13.10 15.98 4.08
CA ASP A 34 -12.75 14.61 3.71
C ASP A 34 -11.28 14.29 4.03
N ILE A 35 -11.00 13.05 4.46
CA ILE A 35 -9.65 12.64 4.87
C ILE A 35 -8.84 12.25 3.64
N ILE A 36 -7.87 13.06 3.27
CA ILE A 36 -7.09 12.89 2.03
C ILE A 36 -5.80 12.11 2.21
N ALA A 37 -5.16 12.25 3.38
CA ALA A 37 -3.88 11.62 3.68
C ALA A 37 -3.67 11.41 5.19
N GLU A 38 -2.83 10.44 5.55
CA GLU A 38 -2.33 10.25 6.92
C GLU A 38 -0.94 10.87 7.03
N ILE A 39 -0.77 11.78 7.99
CA ILE A 39 0.51 12.45 8.25
C ILE A 39 1.11 11.96 9.56
N GLU A 40 2.32 11.42 9.48
CA GLU A 40 3.14 11.09 10.63
C GLU A 40 4.06 12.26 10.97
N THR A 41 3.99 12.65 12.24
CA THR A 41 4.89 13.60 12.88
C THR A 41 5.73 12.87 13.91
N ASP A 42 6.74 13.55 14.48
CA ASP A 42 7.54 13.01 15.60
C ASP A 42 6.70 12.58 16.82
N LYS A 43 5.50 13.17 16.98
CA LYS A 43 4.67 12.98 18.18
C LYS A 43 3.51 12.02 17.96
N ALA A 44 2.93 12.00 16.78
CA ALA A 44 1.74 11.23 16.45
C ALA A 44 1.53 11.15 14.94
N THR A 45 0.78 10.13 14.53
CA THR A 45 0.13 10.06 13.23
C THR A 45 -1.25 10.68 13.34
N MET A 46 -1.58 11.59 12.44
CA MET A 46 -2.83 12.33 12.40
C MET A 46 -3.37 12.34 10.99
N GLU A 47 -4.69 12.35 10.87
CA GLU A 47 -5.39 12.39 9.59
C GLU A 47 -5.45 13.85 9.10
N MET A 48 -5.08 14.06 7.85
CA MET A 48 -5.25 15.34 7.16
C MET A 48 -6.61 15.36 6.49
N GLU A 49 -7.45 16.29 6.94
CA GLU A 49 -8.68 16.66 6.25
C GLU A 49 -8.40 17.67 5.13
N ALA A 50 -9.20 17.63 4.07
CA ALA A 50 -9.19 18.62 3.03
C ALA A 50 -9.81 19.93 3.52
N PHE A 51 -9.06 21.03 3.35
CA PHE A 51 -9.54 22.38 3.64
C PHE A 51 -10.27 23.01 2.46
N ASP A 52 -10.05 22.47 1.26
CA ASP A 52 -10.58 22.96 -0.01
C ASP A 52 -11.24 21.79 -0.76
N GLU A 53 -12.23 22.11 -1.60
CA GLU A 53 -12.90 21.16 -2.48
C GLU A 53 -12.32 21.18 -3.90
N GLY A 54 -12.38 20.04 -4.60
CA GLY A 54 -11.94 19.92 -5.98
C GLY A 54 -11.48 18.51 -6.34
N ILE A 55 -10.81 18.37 -7.49
CA ILE A 55 -10.27 17.09 -7.96
C ILE A 55 -8.77 17.07 -7.73
N LEU A 56 -8.28 16.02 -7.07
CA LEU A 56 -6.86 15.83 -6.82
C LEU A 56 -6.11 15.64 -8.14
N SER A 57 -5.49 16.69 -8.67
CA SER A 57 -4.85 16.67 -9.98
C SER A 57 -3.54 15.88 -9.97
N LYS A 58 -2.67 16.20 -9.00
CA LYS A 58 -1.32 15.64 -8.94
C LYS A 58 -0.77 15.64 -7.52
N ILE A 59 -0.14 14.54 -7.15
CA ILE A 59 0.58 14.38 -5.89
C ILE A 59 2.07 14.72 -6.12
N SER A 60 2.57 15.75 -5.44
CA SER A 60 3.98 16.13 -5.53
C SER A 60 4.85 15.33 -4.55
N ILE A 61 4.29 14.90 -3.42
CA ILE A 61 4.99 14.14 -2.38
C ILE A 61 4.33 12.76 -2.24
N PRO A 62 5.00 11.67 -2.65
CA PRO A 62 4.44 10.33 -2.57
C PRO A 62 4.32 9.84 -1.12
N GLU A 63 3.65 8.70 -0.94
CA GLU A 63 3.62 7.98 0.33
C GLU A 63 5.04 7.69 0.85
N GLY A 64 5.24 7.83 2.16
CA GLY A 64 6.53 7.85 2.83
C GLY A 64 7.36 9.13 2.65
N GLY A 65 6.88 10.10 1.86
CA GLY A 65 7.59 11.34 1.57
C GLY A 65 7.50 12.37 2.72
N LYS A 66 8.59 13.13 2.92
CA LYS A 66 8.67 14.20 3.93
C LYS A 66 8.50 15.56 3.28
N ALA A 67 7.72 16.44 3.91
CA ALA A 67 7.55 17.83 3.48
C ALA A 67 7.57 18.80 4.68
N PRO A 68 8.16 20.01 4.51
CA PRO A 68 8.06 21.08 5.51
C PRO A 68 6.63 21.57 5.67
N VAL A 69 6.27 22.08 6.85
CA VAL A 69 5.00 22.77 7.08
C VAL A 69 4.87 23.96 6.11
N GLY A 70 3.72 24.12 5.48
CA GLY A 70 3.45 25.15 4.47
C GLY A 70 4.05 24.87 3.10
N SER A 71 4.63 23.69 2.86
CA SER A 71 5.06 23.30 1.51
C SER A 71 3.93 22.60 0.75
N ALA A 72 3.79 22.91 -0.54
CA ALA A 72 2.83 22.26 -1.41
C ALA A 72 3.12 20.76 -1.56
N ILE A 73 2.16 19.92 -1.17
CA ILE A 73 2.23 18.46 -1.26
C ILE A 73 1.41 17.89 -2.41
N ALA A 74 0.34 18.58 -2.80
CA ALA A 74 -0.52 18.19 -3.91
C ALA A 74 -1.20 19.41 -4.55
N ILE A 75 -1.84 19.20 -5.70
CA ILE A 75 -2.59 20.22 -6.44
C ILE A 75 -4.01 19.72 -6.65
N LEU A 76 -4.99 20.56 -6.31
CA LEU A 76 -6.41 20.38 -6.61
C LEU A 76 -6.82 21.27 -7.81
N LEU A 77 -7.74 20.77 -8.62
CA LEU A 77 -8.43 21.52 -9.67
C LEU A 77 -9.88 21.77 -9.22
N GLU A 78 -10.36 23.00 -9.39
CA GLU A 78 -11.75 23.36 -9.08
C GLU A 78 -12.73 22.67 -10.06
N ASP A 79 -13.96 22.41 -9.61
CA ASP A 79 -15.00 21.72 -10.38
C ASP A 79 -15.28 22.48 -11.69
N GLY A 80 -14.94 21.84 -12.83
CA GLY A 80 -15.02 22.44 -14.16
C GLY A 80 -13.72 22.42 -14.97
N GLU A 81 -12.58 22.12 -14.34
CA GLU A 81 -11.30 21.84 -15.03
C GLU A 81 -10.85 20.39 -14.79
N ALA A 82 -11.82 19.51 -14.53
CA ALA A 82 -11.68 18.07 -14.52
C ALA A 82 -11.35 17.60 -15.94
N GLU A 83 -10.13 17.10 -16.16
CA GLU A 83 -9.91 16.19 -17.27
C GLU A 83 -10.73 14.93 -16.94
N ASP A 84 -11.89 14.80 -17.62
CA ASP A 84 -12.87 13.72 -17.60
C ASP A 84 -12.41 12.47 -16.80
N PRO A 85 -12.89 12.23 -15.56
CA PRO A 85 -12.63 10.96 -14.92
C PRO A 85 -13.26 9.87 -15.78
N PRO A 86 -12.58 8.75 -16.09
CA PRO A 86 -13.24 7.65 -16.77
C PRO A 86 -14.33 7.14 -15.84
N THR A 87 -15.58 7.52 -16.11
CA THR A 87 -16.77 6.99 -15.46
C THR A 87 -16.68 5.47 -15.44
N PRO A 88 -16.56 4.79 -14.29
CA PRO A 88 -16.96 3.41 -14.23
C PRO A 88 -18.47 3.42 -14.37
N SER A 89 -18.92 3.07 -15.57
CA SER A 89 -20.31 2.85 -15.90
C SER A 89 -21.00 2.11 -14.74
N ALA A 90 -22.03 2.75 -14.19
CA ALA A 90 -22.97 2.10 -13.31
C ALA A 90 -23.53 0.87 -14.03
N GLU A 91 -23.26 -0.32 -13.49
CA GLU A 91 -24.16 -1.45 -13.68
C GLU A 91 -24.75 -1.78 -12.31
N SER A 92 -26.03 -1.45 -12.20
CA SER A 92 -26.86 -1.69 -11.04
C SER A 92 -26.93 -3.18 -10.71
N ALA A 93 -27.00 -3.47 -9.41
CA ALA A 93 -27.35 -4.78 -8.85
C ALA A 93 -28.61 -5.38 -9.52
N PRO A 94 -28.80 -6.71 -9.43
CA PRO A 94 -29.61 -7.18 -8.31
C PRO A 94 -29.13 -8.48 -7.63
N ALA A 95 -29.60 -8.60 -6.40
CA ALA A 95 -29.42 -9.70 -5.47
C ALA A 95 -30.08 -11.03 -5.92
N ALA A 96 -29.58 -12.09 -5.26
CA ALA A 96 -30.30 -13.26 -4.74
C ALA A 96 -30.16 -14.62 -5.45
N SER A 97 -29.90 -15.60 -4.57
CA SER A 97 -30.37 -17.00 -4.56
C SER A 97 -29.53 -18.11 -5.22
N VAL A 98 -28.85 -18.84 -4.33
CA VAL A 98 -28.81 -20.30 -4.14
C VAL A 98 -28.90 -21.24 -5.36
N ASN A 99 -27.86 -22.07 -5.55
CA ASN A 99 -27.98 -23.48 -5.94
C ASN A 99 -26.71 -24.29 -5.59
N THR A 100 -26.77 -25.11 -4.54
CA THR A 100 -26.06 -26.41 -4.40
C THR A 100 -26.47 -27.35 -5.56
N PRO A 101 -25.74 -28.43 -5.97
CA PRO A 101 -25.08 -29.49 -5.14
C PRO A 101 -23.83 -30.15 -5.83
N PRO A 102 -23.43 -31.43 -5.60
CA PRO A 102 -22.93 -32.11 -4.40
C PRO A 102 -21.51 -32.75 -4.58
N ALA A 103 -21.06 -33.45 -3.53
CA ALA A 103 -19.76 -34.07 -3.28
C ALA A 103 -19.36 -35.31 -4.14
N ALA A 104 -18.04 -35.53 -4.25
CA ALA A 104 -17.35 -36.84 -4.21
C ALA A 104 -15.83 -36.59 -4.00
N ALA A 105 -15.27 -36.67 -2.78
CA ALA A 105 -14.83 -37.87 -2.08
C ALA A 105 -13.61 -38.60 -2.70
N LYS A 106 -12.42 -38.34 -2.15
CA LYS A 106 -11.34 -39.31 -1.84
C LYS A 106 -10.38 -38.63 -0.83
N ALA A 107 -10.45 -38.94 0.47
CA ALA A 107 -9.80 -40.10 1.14
C ALA A 107 -8.26 -39.89 1.21
N LEU A 108 -7.53 -39.87 2.33
CA LEU A 108 -7.69 -40.16 3.78
C LEU A 108 -6.54 -39.38 4.46
N GLU A 109 -6.76 -38.61 5.53
CA GLU A 109 -6.73 -39.02 6.93
C GLU A 109 -5.41 -39.69 7.37
N SER A 110 -4.58 -38.93 8.11
CA SER A 110 -3.77 -39.48 9.20
C SER A 110 -3.34 -38.36 10.13
N ALA A 111 -4.01 -38.31 11.28
CA ALA A 111 -3.61 -37.54 12.45
C ALA A 111 -3.08 -38.50 13.54
N ALA A 112 -2.11 -37.97 14.27
CA ALA A 112 -1.80 -38.25 15.68
C ALA A 112 -0.82 -39.38 16.05
N ALA A 113 0.35 -38.89 16.50
CA ALA A 113 1.00 -39.15 17.79
C ALA A 113 1.90 -40.39 17.96
N THR A 114 3.19 -40.13 18.20
CA THR A 114 3.92 -40.74 19.34
C THR A 114 5.15 -39.93 19.74
N VAL A 115 5.49 -40.01 21.01
CA VAL A 115 6.41 -39.17 21.77
C VAL A 115 7.82 -39.78 21.82
N ASN A 116 8.84 -38.92 21.65
CA ASN A 116 10.13 -38.85 22.35
C ASN A 116 10.83 -40.13 22.90
N LYS A 117 11.99 -40.53 22.34
CA LYS A 117 13.23 -40.82 23.10
C LYS A 117 14.46 -41.10 22.21
N SER A 118 15.47 -40.22 22.33
CA SER A 118 16.92 -40.51 22.43
C SER A 118 17.61 -41.42 21.39
N LYS A 119 18.50 -40.83 20.57
CA LYS A 119 19.96 -41.02 20.73
C LYS A 119 20.79 -40.05 19.87
N ALA A 120 21.87 -39.61 20.48
CA ALA A 120 22.90 -38.69 20.01
C ALA A 120 23.50 -38.99 18.62
N SER A 121 23.75 -37.93 17.85
CA SER A 121 25.13 -37.50 17.53
C SER A 121 25.12 -36.08 16.93
N VAL A 122 25.90 -35.17 17.53
CA VAL A 122 26.43 -33.94 16.91
C VAL A 122 27.66 -34.33 16.04
N PRO A 123 28.21 -33.51 15.10
CA PRO A 123 28.19 -32.04 15.11
C PRO A 123 28.16 -31.27 13.75
N THR A 124 27.94 -29.94 13.88
CA THR A 124 28.48 -28.82 13.05
C THR A 124 27.76 -28.43 11.74
N PRO A 125 27.91 -27.17 11.27
CA PRO A 125 26.94 -26.08 11.46
C PRO A 125 26.50 -25.48 10.10
N ALA A 126 25.90 -24.29 10.15
CA ALA A 126 25.59 -23.39 9.03
C ALA A 126 24.17 -23.53 8.47
N ASP A 127 23.24 -23.12 9.34
CA ASP A 127 22.16 -22.23 8.96
C ASP A 127 22.78 -20.98 8.29
N ASP A 128 22.90 -21.01 6.96
CA ASP A 128 23.15 -19.84 6.11
C ASP A 128 22.38 -20.14 4.83
N GLU A 129 21.06 -19.97 4.90
CA GLU A 129 20.14 -19.85 3.78
C GLU A 129 20.43 -18.55 3.02
N ARG A 130 21.67 -18.42 2.53
CA ARG A 130 22.01 -17.59 1.39
C ARG A 130 22.19 -18.51 0.22
N LEU A 131 21.26 -18.41 -0.71
CA LEU A 131 21.45 -18.84 -2.08
C LEU A 131 22.71 -18.14 -2.62
N LYS A 132 23.83 -18.85 -2.65
CA LYS A 132 25.10 -18.37 -3.21
C LYS A 132 25.00 -18.43 -4.74
N ALA A 133 24.30 -17.48 -5.35
CA ALA A 133 24.41 -17.25 -6.78
C ALA A 133 25.81 -16.70 -7.11
N SER A 134 26.54 -17.36 -8.00
CA SER A 134 27.85 -16.89 -8.49
C SER A 134 27.69 -15.64 -9.38
N PRO A 135 28.70 -14.76 -9.49
CA PRO A 135 28.57 -13.49 -10.23
C PRO A 135 28.19 -13.64 -11.71
N LEU A 136 28.56 -14.77 -12.34
CA LEU A 136 28.20 -15.07 -13.72
C LEU A 136 26.74 -15.53 -13.85
N ALA A 137 26.23 -16.27 -12.87
CA ALA A 137 24.85 -16.76 -12.86
C ALA A 137 23.83 -15.61 -12.67
N ARG A 138 24.15 -14.60 -11.84
CA ARG A 138 23.32 -13.39 -11.69
C ARG A 138 23.21 -12.59 -12.99
N LYS A 139 24.32 -12.45 -13.71
CA LYS A 139 24.36 -11.68 -14.97
C LYS A 139 23.58 -12.32 -16.12
N ILE A 140 23.50 -13.66 -16.13
CA ILE A 140 22.70 -14.42 -17.09
C ILE A 140 21.21 -14.36 -16.72
N ALA A 141 20.88 -14.45 -15.42
CA ALA A 141 19.51 -14.33 -14.94
C ALA A 141 18.90 -12.93 -15.20
N GLU A 142 19.71 -11.87 -15.08
CA GLU A 142 19.35 -10.48 -15.46
C GLU A 142 19.12 -10.29 -16.97
N SER A 143 19.76 -11.09 -17.83
CA SER A 143 19.60 -10.98 -19.30
C SER A 143 18.38 -11.75 -19.81
N GLU A 144 17.99 -12.82 -19.11
CA GLU A 144 16.90 -13.73 -19.47
C GLU A 144 15.61 -13.46 -18.67
N GLY A 145 15.64 -12.54 -17.70
CA GLY A 145 14.45 -12.10 -16.95
C GLY A 145 13.93 -13.12 -15.92
N VAL A 146 14.83 -13.73 -15.14
CA VAL A 146 14.48 -14.67 -14.05
C VAL A 146 15.09 -14.19 -12.73
N ASP A 147 14.30 -14.11 -11.65
CA ASP A 147 14.82 -13.82 -10.30
C ASP A 147 15.15 -15.11 -9.53
N LEU A 148 16.29 -15.10 -8.83
CA LEU A 148 16.90 -16.25 -8.15
C LEU A 148 16.72 -16.20 -6.61
N SER A 149 15.69 -15.51 -6.13
CA SER A 149 15.39 -15.40 -4.69
C SER A 149 14.29 -16.37 -4.26
N THR A 150 14.61 -17.67 -4.11
CA THR A 150 13.89 -18.57 -3.19
C THR A 150 14.76 -19.72 -2.71
#